data_AF-A0A660N637-F1
#
_entry.id   AF-A0A660N637-F1
#
_cell.length_a   1.000
_cell.length_b   1.000
_cell.length_c   1.000
_cell.angle_alpha   90.00
_cell.angle_beta   90.00
_cell.angle_gamma   90.00
#
_symmetry.space_group_name_H-M   'P 1'
#
loop_
_entity.id
_entity.type
_entity.pdbx_description
1 polymer ?
#
loop_
_entity_poly.entity_id
_entity_poly.type
_entity_poly.pdbx_seq_one_letter_code
_entity_poly.pdbx_strand_id
1 'polypeptide(L)'
;MLRLYPEQIQSKLAFIQHYMAAHNAADGSTMDANANVTHKNIATLESELLKDVFVQINRAQVSRKIGELFGDDLAREYVRQIETHEIYVHDETSLKPYCVSVTMYPFLRDGLTKLGGESRAPQHLASFCGSFINFVFAVSAQFAGAVATVEFITYFDYFARKDFGNDYLTTHRSEIENALQQVVYSINQPAAARGYQSVFWNISLYDRYYFDAMFGDFVFPDFTKPVWASVSRLQKFFLNWFNQERNKAVLTFPVVTAAMLTDHGKCKDGEFADTLAHELSVGNSFFVYQSDNPDSLASCCRLRNQIEDRTFSYSLGAGGVATGSINVITINMNRLVQDGRDLAAEVDKIHRYQYAYRKLMEEYQAAGLLPVYDAGFISLDKQFLTIGINGMVEAAESQGIQAAYTPEYVDFVQSRLKIIFEANKVASAKYGVKFNTEFVPAENLGVKNAKW
;
A
#
# COMPACT_ATOMS: atom_id res chain seq x y z
N MET A 1 -32.31 -13.46 -11.16
CA MET A 1 -31.01 -13.93 -11.68
C MET A 1 -30.77 -13.23 -13.02
N LEU A 2 -29.64 -12.53 -13.18
CA LEU A 2 -29.23 -11.95 -14.46
C LEU A 2 -28.99 -13.09 -15.47
N ARG A 3 -29.56 -13.00 -16.68
CA ARG A 3 -29.33 -13.98 -17.76
C ARG A 3 -28.29 -13.41 -18.71
N LEU A 4 -27.15 -14.07 -18.84
CA LEU A 4 -26.12 -13.70 -19.81
C LEU A 4 -26.55 -14.09 -21.22
N TYR A 5 -26.14 -13.30 -22.22
CA TYR A 5 -26.30 -13.67 -23.62
C TYR A 5 -25.40 -14.85 -23.97
N PRO A 6 -25.76 -15.68 -24.98
CA PRO A 6 -24.93 -16.82 -25.41
C PRO A 6 -23.48 -16.44 -25.69
N GLU A 7 -23.24 -15.28 -26.31
CA GLU A 7 -21.89 -14.77 -26.61
C GLU A 7 -21.07 -14.48 -25.35
N GLN A 8 -21.70 -13.91 -24.31
CA GLN A 8 -21.04 -13.64 -23.03
C GLN A 8 -20.67 -14.95 -22.34
N ILE A 9 -21.57 -15.95 -22.36
CA ILE A 9 -21.28 -17.29 -21.82
C ILE A 9 -20.11 -17.91 -22.56
N GLN A 10 -20.12 -17.89 -23.90
CA GLN A 10 -19.04 -18.45 -24.70
C GLN A 10 -17.70 -17.73 -24.46
N SER A 11 -17.71 -16.41 -24.28
CA SER A 11 -16.51 -15.66 -23.89
C SER A 11 -15.94 -16.15 -22.55
N LYS A 12 -16.79 -16.38 -21.54
CA LYS A 12 -16.37 -16.94 -20.24
C LYS A 12 -15.86 -18.37 -20.34
N LEU A 13 -16.50 -19.21 -21.15
CA LEU A 13 -16.01 -20.57 -21.40
C LEU A 13 -14.67 -20.56 -22.14
N ALA A 14 -14.48 -19.66 -23.10
CA ALA A 14 -13.22 -19.48 -23.81
C ALA A 14 -12.10 -19.00 -22.88
N PHE A 15 -12.40 -18.09 -21.95
CA PHE A 15 -11.46 -17.69 -20.91
C PHE A 15 -11.01 -18.88 -20.04
N ILE A 16 -11.94 -19.75 -19.64
CA ILE A 16 -11.60 -20.96 -18.88
C ILE A 16 -10.65 -21.86 -19.68
N GLN A 17 -10.94 -22.08 -20.97
CA GLN A 17 -10.05 -22.88 -21.84
C GLN A 17 -8.66 -22.23 -21.99
N HIS A 18 -8.60 -20.91 -22.11
CA HIS A 18 -7.34 -20.17 -22.14
C HIS A 18 -6.55 -20.34 -20.83
N TYR A 19 -7.18 -20.17 -19.67
CA TYR A 19 -6.55 -20.38 -18.37
C TYR A 19 -6.08 -21.83 -18.17
N MET A 20 -6.86 -22.81 -18.65
CA MET A 20 -6.45 -24.22 -18.66
C MET A 20 -5.18 -24.46 -19.49
N ALA A 21 -5.01 -23.73 -20.60
CA ALA A 21 -3.84 -23.83 -21.49
C ALA A 21 -2.63 -23.00 -21.04
N ALA A 22 -2.81 -21.97 -20.20
CA ALA A 22 -1.74 -21.10 -19.73
C ALA A 22 -0.65 -21.86 -18.97
N HIS A 23 0.61 -21.39 -19.01
CA HIS A 23 1.70 -22.09 -18.31
C HIS A 23 1.62 -21.85 -16.79
N ASN A 24 1.43 -20.60 -16.36
CA ASN A 24 1.24 -20.24 -14.96
C ASN A 24 -0.05 -19.40 -14.75
N ALA A 25 -0.35 -19.03 -13.49
CA ALA A 25 -1.57 -18.27 -13.17
C ALA A 25 -1.54 -16.82 -13.68
N ALA A 26 -0.37 -16.19 -13.71
CA ALA A 26 -0.20 -14.83 -14.24
C ALA A 26 -0.43 -14.79 -15.76
N ASP A 27 0.08 -15.77 -16.50
CA ASP A 27 -0.12 -15.91 -17.96
C ASP A 27 -1.60 -16.10 -18.31
N GLY A 28 -2.37 -16.75 -17.44
CA GLY A 28 -3.80 -16.99 -17.61
C GLY A 28 -4.68 -15.81 -17.20
N SER A 29 -4.14 -14.78 -16.53
CA SER A 29 -4.87 -13.58 -16.15
C SER A 29 -4.77 -12.52 -17.25
N THR A 30 -5.93 -12.03 -17.71
CA THR A 30 -6.00 -11.09 -18.83
C THR A 30 -6.15 -9.63 -18.42
N MET A 31 -6.68 -9.37 -17.22
CA MET A 31 -7.00 -8.01 -16.76
C MET A 31 -5.94 -7.47 -15.79
N ASP A 32 -5.61 -8.29 -14.79
CA ASP A 32 -4.75 -7.90 -13.66
C ASP A 32 -3.97 -9.11 -13.15
N ALA A 33 -2.87 -9.40 -13.86
CA ALA A 33 -1.97 -10.49 -13.53
C ALA A 33 -1.19 -10.17 -12.26
N ASN A 34 -1.34 -11.01 -11.24
CA ASN A 34 -0.64 -10.88 -9.96
C ASN A 34 0.51 -11.89 -9.89
N ALA A 35 1.74 -11.40 -9.72
CA ALA A 35 2.94 -12.24 -9.67
C ALA A 35 3.02 -13.16 -8.44
N ASN A 36 2.19 -12.91 -7.41
CA ASN A 36 2.22 -13.66 -6.14
C ASN A 36 1.52 -15.04 -6.21
N VAL A 37 0.99 -15.44 -7.37
CA VAL A 37 0.42 -16.79 -7.58
C VAL A 37 1.20 -17.47 -8.70
N THR A 38 2.02 -18.44 -8.33
CA THR A 38 2.82 -19.20 -9.30
C THR A 38 2.02 -20.35 -9.90
N HIS A 39 1.21 -21.02 -9.09
CA HIS A 39 0.46 -22.21 -9.50
C HIS A 39 -0.99 -21.89 -9.87
N LYS A 40 -1.40 -22.35 -11.05
CA LYS A 40 -2.81 -22.34 -11.47
C LYS A 40 -3.64 -23.18 -10.52
N ASN A 41 -4.78 -22.65 -10.11
CA ASN A 41 -5.74 -23.35 -9.26
C ASN A 41 -7.16 -22.82 -9.52
N ILE A 42 -8.18 -23.56 -9.06
CA ILE A 42 -9.58 -23.21 -9.32
C ILE A 42 -10.01 -21.91 -8.63
N ALA A 43 -9.49 -21.61 -7.43
CA ALA A 43 -9.86 -20.40 -6.69
C ALA A 43 -9.36 -19.14 -7.42
N THR A 44 -8.15 -19.17 -7.96
CA THR A 44 -7.63 -18.08 -8.79
C THR A 44 -8.43 -17.96 -10.09
N LEU A 45 -8.72 -19.07 -10.79
CA LEU A 45 -9.57 -19.05 -12.00
C LEU A 45 -10.91 -18.37 -11.74
N GLU A 46 -11.63 -18.76 -10.68
CA GLU A 46 -12.92 -18.16 -10.32
C GLU A 46 -12.80 -16.66 -10.03
N SER A 47 -11.72 -16.24 -9.35
CA SER A 47 -11.48 -14.83 -9.05
C SER A 47 -11.15 -13.99 -10.29
N GLU A 48 -10.50 -14.57 -11.29
CA GLU A 48 -10.13 -13.88 -12.54
C GLU A 48 -11.31 -13.81 -13.54
N LEU A 49 -12.19 -14.82 -13.54
CA LEU A 49 -13.23 -15.03 -14.56
C LEU A 49 -14.16 -13.82 -14.77
N LEU A 50 -14.43 -13.06 -13.71
CA LEU A 50 -15.38 -11.93 -13.72
C LEU A 50 -14.71 -10.56 -13.59
N LYS A 51 -13.37 -10.46 -13.61
CA LYS A 51 -12.66 -9.19 -13.44
C LYS A 51 -13.04 -8.14 -14.48
N ASP A 52 -13.21 -8.54 -15.74
CA ASP A 52 -13.69 -7.69 -16.82
C ASP A 52 -15.12 -7.14 -16.61
N VAL A 53 -15.98 -7.92 -15.96
CA VAL A 53 -17.32 -7.48 -15.56
C VAL A 53 -17.21 -6.48 -14.41
N PHE A 54 -16.37 -6.75 -13.42
CA PHE A 54 -16.11 -5.82 -12.32
C PHE A 54 -15.56 -4.47 -12.81
N VAL A 55 -14.63 -4.47 -13.77
CA VAL A 55 -14.11 -3.25 -14.39
C VAL A 55 -15.24 -2.41 -15.00
N GLN A 56 -16.15 -3.03 -15.74
CA GLN A 56 -17.29 -2.31 -16.35
C GLN A 56 -18.23 -1.73 -15.29
N ILE A 57 -18.53 -2.50 -14.23
CA ILE A 57 -19.39 -2.04 -13.13
C ILE A 57 -18.73 -0.86 -12.40
N ASN A 58 -17.44 -0.97 -12.08
CA ASN A 58 -16.69 0.06 -11.39
C ASN A 58 -16.64 1.35 -12.20
N ARG A 59 -16.25 1.28 -13.48
CA ARG A 59 -16.25 2.43 -14.39
C ARG A 59 -17.62 3.11 -14.48
N ALA A 60 -18.70 2.33 -14.62
CA ALA A 60 -20.05 2.87 -14.68
C ALA A 60 -20.44 3.58 -13.38
N GLN A 61 -20.06 3.03 -12.24
CA GLN A 61 -20.33 3.63 -10.92
C GLN A 61 -19.58 4.95 -10.75
N VAL A 62 -18.27 4.97 -11.05
CA VAL A 62 -17.44 6.16 -10.94
C VAL A 62 -17.88 7.24 -11.94
N SER A 63 -18.12 6.86 -13.19
CA SER A 63 -18.63 7.76 -14.23
C SER A 63 -19.97 8.39 -13.81
N ARG A 64 -20.90 7.61 -13.24
CA ARG A 64 -22.14 8.16 -12.69
C ARG A 64 -21.89 9.18 -11.59
N LYS A 65 -21.01 8.86 -10.63
CA LYS A 65 -20.68 9.81 -9.55
C LYS A 65 -20.03 11.09 -10.10
N ILE A 66 -19.18 10.98 -11.12
CA ILE A 66 -18.61 12.15 -11.81
C ILE A 66 -19.73 12.98 -12.44
N GLY A 67 -20.69 12.34 -13.12
CA GLY A 67 -21.84 13.02 -13.72
C GLY A 67 -22.69 13.77 -12.69
N GLU A 68 -22.95 13.14 -11.54
CA GLU A 68 -23.67 13.74 -10.40
C GLU A 68 -22.96 14.98 -9.84
N LEU A 69 -21.63 14.96 -9.73
CA LEU A 69 -20.85 16.03 -9.08
C LEU A 69 -20.37 17.12 -10.03
N PHE A 70 -20.07 16.77 -11.28
CA PHE A 70 -19.34 17.62 -12.23
C PHE A 70 -19.94 17.67 -13.63
N GLY A 71 -21.04 16.95 -13.88
CA GLY A 71 -21.76 16.94 -15.15
C GLY A 71 -21.34 15.83 -16.12
N ASP A 72 -22.25 15.47 -17.01
CA ASP A 72 -22.13 14.31 -17.90
C ASP A 72 -20.98 14.41 -18.91
N ASP A 73 -20.56 15.63 -19.28
CA ASP A 73 -19.41 15.83 -20.18
C ASP A 73 -18.12 15.28 -19.54
N LEU A 74 -17.89 15.57 -18.26
CA LEU A 74 -16.72 15.07 -17.55
C LEU A 74 -16.82 13.56 -17.29
N ALA A 75 -18.04 13.04 -17.08
CA ALA A 75 -18.28 11.61 -16.94
C ALA A 75 -17.96 10.82 -18.21
N ARG A 76 -18.29 11.38 -19.38
CA ARG A 76 -17.89 10.84 -20.70
C ARG A 76 -16.40 10.95 -20.94
N GLU A 77 -15.80 12.09 -20.59
CA GLU A 77 -14.36 12.30 -20.72
C GLU A 77 -13.56 11.29 -19.90
N TYR A 78 -13.97 11.00 -18.66
CA TYR A 78 -13.35 9.96 -17.83
C TYR A 78 -13.27 8.61 -18.56
N VAL A 79 -14.40 8.14 -19.11
CA VAL A 79 -14.45 6.86 -19.84
C VAL A 79 -13.58 6.93 -21.09
N ARG A 80 -13.69 8.01 -21.86
CA ARG A 80 -12.88 8.23 -23.07
C ARG A 80 -11.39 8.14 -22.76
N GLN A 81 -10.89 8.82 -21.74
CA GLN A 81 -9.47 8.83 -21.39
C GLN A 81 -8.93 7.45 -21.01
N ILE A 82 -9.76 6.60 -20.39
CA ILE A 82 -9.38 5.23 -20.06
C ILE A 82 -9.35 4.36 -21.32
N GLU A 83 -10.39 4.45 -22.15
CA GLU A 83 -10.52 3.67 -23.38
C GLU A 83 -9.48 4.04 -24.42
N THR A 84 -9.09 5.32 -24.48
CA THR A 84 -8.00 5.80 -25.33
C THR A 84 -6.63 5.66 -24.67
N HIS A 85 -6.54 5.15 -23.44
CA HIS A 85 -5.27 4.87 -22.75
C HIS A 85 -4.41 6.11 -22.45
N GLU A 86 -5.07 7.23 -22.21
CA GLU A 86 -4.43 8.48 -21.76
C GLU A 86 -4.15 8.45 -20.25
N ILE A 87 -5.02 7.78 -19.52
CA ILE A 87 -4.90 7.53 -18.09
C ILE A 87 -5.05 6.03 -17.82
N TYR A 88 -4.53 5.60 -16.68
CA TYR A 88 -4.72 4.26 -16.15
C TYR A 88 -5.23 4.34 -14.73
N VAL A 89 -6.43 3.81 -14.50
CA VAL A 89 -6.99 3.69 -13.16
C VAL A 89 -6.49 2.36 -12.58
N HIS A 90 -5.83 2.41 -11.43
CA HIS A 90 -5.32 1.19 -10.79
C HIS A 90 -6.45 0.43 -10.09
N ASP A 91 -6.31 -0.90 -10.03
CA ASP A 91 -7.22 -1.81 -9.33
C ASP A 91 -8.71 -1.71 -9.70
N GLU A 92 -9.02 -1.35 -10.96
CA GLU A 92 -10.41 -1.23 -11.45
C GLU A 92 -11.21 -2.54 -11.32
N THR A 93 -10.54 -3.66 -11.16
CA THR A 93 -11.12 -5.00 -10.92
C THR A 93 -11.71 -5.14 -9.51
N SER A 94 -11.55 -4.13 -8.65
CA SER A 94 -12.00 -4.09 -7.26
C SER A 94 -12.82 -2.83 -6.98
N LEU A 95 -13.82 -2.94 -6.11
CA LEU A 95 -14.62 -1.80 -5.61
C LEU A 95 -14.07 -1.22 -4.30
N LYS A 96 -12.92 -1.72 -3.86
CA LYS A 96 -12.30 -1.41 -2.57
C LYS A 96 -11.42 -0.16 -2.68
N PRO A 97 -11.15 0.54 -1.58
CA PRO A 97 -10.03 1.47 -1.52
C PRO A 97 -8.70 0.76 -1.84
N TYR A 98 -7.70 1.53 -2.28
CA TYR A 98 -6.42 0.98 -2.73
C TYR A 98 -5.58 0.39 -1.60
N CYS A 99 -4.81 1.18 -0.85
CA CYS A 99 -3.84 0.67 0.12
C CYS A 99 -3.91 1.38 1.47
N VAL A 100 -3.39 0.73 2.51
CA VAL A 100 -3.48 1.23 3.88
C VAL A 100 -2.28 0.85 4.75
N SER A 101 -1.83 1.81 5.54
CA SER A 101 -1.11 1.59 6.80
C SER A 101 -2.10 1.83 7.93
N VAL A 102 -2.36 0.81 8.74
CA VAL A 102 -3.31 0.90 9.86
C VAL A 102 -2.56 1.17 11.16
N THR A 103 -3.19 1.91 12.08
CA THR A 103 -2.79 1.79 13.49
C THR A 103 -3.40 0.51 14.06
N MET A 104 -2.60 -0.29 14.76
CA MET A 104 -3.01 -1.51 15.45
C MET A 104 -3.50 -1.24 16.87
N TYR A 105 -3.61 0.01 17.30
CA TYR A 105 -4.09 0.33 18.65
C TYR A 105 -5.51 -0.19 18.93
N PRO A 106 -6.49 -0.09 18.01
CA PRO A 106 -7.79 -0.73 18.23
C PRO A 106 -7.70 -2.25 18.37
N PHE A 107 -6.75 -2.90 17.69
CA PHE A 107 -6.51 -4.34 17.82
C PHE A 107 -5.97 -4.70 19.23
N LEU A 108 -5.10 -3.87 19.82
CA LEU A 108 -4.65 -4.06 21.20
C LEU A 108 -5.79 -3.95 22.23
N ARG A 109 -6.83 -3.18 21.94
CA ARG A 109 -7.94 -2.91 22.87
C ARG A 109 -9.10 -3.88 22.71
N ASP A 110 -9.47 -4.16 21.46
CA ASP A 110 -10.73 -4.80 21.13
C ASP A 110 -10.52 -6.15 20.40
N GLY A 111 -9.27 -6.50 20.05
CA GLY A 111 -8.97 -7.66 19.22
C GLY A 111 -9.60 -7.53 17.83
N LEU A 112 -10.40 -8.52 17.45
CA LEU A 112 -11.14 -8.58 16.18
C LEU A 112 -12.65 -8.35 16.34
N THR A 113 -13.11 -8.04 17.55
CA THR A 113 -14.55 -7.84 17.83
C THR A 113 -15.19 -6.73 17.01
N LYS A 114 -14.40 -5.70 16.66
CA LYS A 114 -14.84 -4.58 15.81
C LYS A 114 -14.83 -4.89 14.32
N LEU A 115 -14.27 -6.03 13.90
CA LEU A 115 -14.23 -6.49 12.52
C LEU A 115 -15.13 -7.73 12.31
N GLY A 116 -16.09 -7.97 13.22
CA GLY A 116 -17.03 -9.09 13.14
C GLY A 116 -16.49 -10.44 13.61
N GLY A 117 -15.29 -10.47 14.20
CA GLY A 117 -14.76 -11.67 14.86
C GLY A 117 -15.12 -11.74 16.34
N GLU A 118 -14.76 -12.83 17.00
CA GLU A 118 -14.97 -13.02 18.45
C GLU A 118 -13.68 -12.90 19.28
N SER A 119 -12.52 -12.79 18.62
CA SER A 119 -11.23 -12.70 19.31
C SER A 119 -11.11 -11.37 20.06
N ARG A 120 -10.88 -11.44 21.37
CA ARG A 120 -10.65 -10.27 22.24
C ARG A 120 -9.19 -9.81 22.17
N ALA A 121 -8.89 -8.70 22.85
CA ALA A 121 -7.54 -8.17 22.98
C ALA A 121 -6.51 -9.24 23.38
N PRO A 122 -5.39 -9.37 22.65
CA PRO A 122 -4.36 -10.35 22.97
C PRO A 122 -3.72 -10.04 24.34
N GLN A 123 -3.41 -11.10 25.09
CA GLN A 123 -2.84 -10.99 26.44
C GLN A 123 -1.40 -11.50 26.54
N HIS A 124 -1.03 -12.42 25.64
CA HIS A 124 0.25 -13.12 25.56
C HIS A 124 0.78 -13.11 24.13
N LEU A 125 2.08 -13.33 23.94
CA LEU A 125 2.75 -13.33 22.64
C LEU A 125 2.09 -14.30 21.65
N ALA A 126 1.77 -15.53 22.09
CA ALA A 126 1.09 -16.50 21.24
C ALA A 126 -0.29 -16.00 20.76
N SER A 127 -1.08 -15.40 21.65
CA SER A 127 -2.39 -14.85 21.31
C SER A 127 -2.29 -13.60 20.42
N PHE A 128 -1.24 -12.79 20.59
CA PHE A 128 -0.92 -11.65 19.74
C PHE A 128 -0.59 -12.12 18.32
N CYS A 129 0.38 -13.03 18.16
CA CYS A 129 0.78 -13.57 16.87
C CYS A 129 -0.39 -14.25 16.14
N GLY A 130 -1.14 -15.12 16.81
CA GLY A 130 -2.29 -15.81 16.22
C GLY A 130 -3.40 -14.85 15.79
N SER A 131 -3.77 -13.89 16.64
CA SER A 131 -4.82 -12.92 16.31
C SER A 131 -4.34 -11.88 15.29
N PHE A 132 -3.05 -11.55 15.27
CA PHE A 132 -2.44 -10.64 14.31
C PHE A 132 -2.51 -11.19 12.88
N ILE A 133 -2.26 -12.49 12.69
CA ILE A 133 -2.40 -13.15 11.38
C ILE A 133 -3.83 -12.97 10.85
N ASN A 134 -4.83 -13.26 11.69
CA ASN A 134 -6.24 -13.07 11.36
C ASN A 134 -6.59 -11.60 11.09
N PHE A 135 -6.01 -10.67 11.86
CA PHE A 135 -6.15 -9.24 11.66
C PHE A 135 -5.65 -8.78 10.29
N VAL A 136 -4.44 -9.17 9.90
CA VAL A 136 -3.86 -8.84 8.59
C VAL A 136 -4.73 -9.37 7.46
N PHE A 137 -5.24 -10.60 7.55
CA PHE A 137 -6.17 -11.14 6.56
C PHE A 137 -7.51 -10.37 6.53
N ALA A 138 -8.08 -10.05 7.68
CA ALA A 138 -9.35 -9.33 7.77
C ALA A 138 -9.27 -7.90 7.19
N VAL A 139 -8.16 -7.20 7.44
CA VAL A 139 -7.90 -5.88 6.84
C VAL A 139 -7.64 -6.04 5.35
N SER A 140 -6.75 -6.94 4.94
CA SER A 140 -6.38 -7.12 3.53
C SER A 140 -7.55 -7.53 2.63
N ALA A 141 -8.55 -8.23 3.17
CA ALA A 141 -9.78 -8.54 2.43
C ALA A 141 -10.59 -7.30 2.03
N GLN A 142 -10.35 -6.14 2.63
CA GLN A 142 -11.10 -4.90 2.44
C GLN A 142 -10.35 -3.82 1.65
N PHE A 143 -9.12 -4.08 1.23
CA PHE A 143 -8.28 -3.19 0.41
C PHE A 143 -7.78 -3.93 -0.83
N ALA A 144 -7.60 -3.23 -1.94
CA ALA A 144 -7.09 -3.85 -3.17
C ALA A 144 -5.58 -4.12 -3.10
N GLY A 145 -4.82 -3.14 -2.61
CA GLY A 145 -3.37 -3.14 -2.54
C GLY A 145 -2.81 -3.63 -1.19
N ALA A 146 -1.66 -3.06 -0.84
CA ALA A 146 -0.87 -3.47 0.32
C ALA A 146 -1.44 -3.01 1.67
N VAL A 147 -1.13 -3.79 2.70
CA VAL A 147 -1.45 -3.52 4.10
C VAL A 147 -0.15 -3.39 4.89
N ALA A 148 0.06 -2.24 5.52
CA ALA A 148 1.19 -1.99 6.40
C ALA A 148 0.77 -1.99 7.87
N THR A 149 1.57 -2.62 8.71
CA THR A 149 1.43 -2.62 10.17
C THR A 149 2.75 -2.20 10.79
N VAL A 150 3.03 -0.91 10.71
CA VAL A 150 4.36 -0.36 11.04
C VAL A 150 4.71 -0.48 12.54
N GLU A 151 3.73 -0.80 13.39
CA GLU A 151 3.88 -1.00 14.83
C GLU A 151 4.22 -2.45 15.22
N PHE A 152 4.30 -3.38 14.25
CA PHE A 152 4.40 -4.83 14.50
C PHE A 152 5.56 -5.22 15.43
N ILE A 153 6.78 -4.77 15.15
CA ILE A 153 7.96 -5.13 15.96
C ILE A 153 7.84 -4.54 17.38
N THR A 154 7.35 -3.31 17.51
CA THR A 154 7.14 -2.65 18.80
C THR A 154 6.11 -3.39 19.66
N TYR A 155 5.02 -3.85 19.06
CA TYR A 155 3.97 -4.57 19.79
C TYR A 155 4.41 -6.01 20.11
N PHE A 156 5.14 -6.65 19.20
CA PHE A 156 5.75 -7.95 19.45
C PHE A 156 6.71 -7.89 20.65
N ASP A 157 7.59 -6.89 20.71
CA ASP A 157 8.49 -6.65 21.85
C ASP A 157 7.72 -6.54 23.17
N TYR A 158 6.61 -5.81 23.18
CA TYR A 158 5.78 -5.66 24.38
C TYR A 158 5.26 -7.00 24.90
N PHE A 159 4.65 -7.82 24.05
CA PHE A 159 4.15 -9.13 24.47
C PHE A 159 5.26 -10.12 24.82
N ALA A 160 6.40 -10.08 24.10
CA ALA A 160 7.55 -10.92 24.43
C ALA A 160 8.13 -10.57 25.81
N ARG A 161 8.27 -9.28 26.14
CA ARG A 161 8.70 -8.84 27.47
C ARG A 161 7.70 -9.19 28.55
N LYS A 162 6.40 -9.07 28.25
CA LYS A 162 5.33 -9.40 29.19
C LYS A 162 5.36 -10.88 29.60
N ASP A 163 5.61 -11.77 28.64
CA ASP A 163 5.62 -13.22 28.90
C ASP A 163 6.97 -13.72 29.44
N PHE A 164 8.10 -13.17 28.96
CA PHE A 164 9.43 -13.75 29.16
C PHE A 164 10.45 -12.81 29.84
N GLY A 165 10.08 -11.56 30.12
CA GLY A 165 10.98 -10.56 30.72
C GLY A 165 11.88 -9.85 29.70
N ASN A 166 12.72 -8.91 30.17
CA ASN A 166 13.51 -8.02 29.30
C ASN A 166 14.62 -8.71 28.49
N ASP A 167 15.03 -9.90 28.93
CA ASP A 167 16.10 -10.70 28.33
C ASP A 167 15.56 -11.88 27.51
N TYR A 168 14.33 -11.75 26.99
CA TYR A 168 13.65 -12.81 26.26
C TYR A 168 14.43 -13.32 25.03
N LEU A 169 15.24 -12.47 24.38
CA LEU A 169 16.07 -12.87 23.24
C LEU A 169 17.24 -13.79 23.61
N THR A 170 17.66 -13.79 24.88
CA THR A 170 18.72 -14.68 25.37
C THR A 170 18.13 -15.89 26.10
N THR A 171 17.05 -15.68 26.85
CA THR A 171 16.42 -16.70 27.70
C THR A 171 15.40 -17.58 26.97
N HIS A 172 14.71 -17.04 25.96
CA HIS A 172 13.59 -17.68 25.26
C HIS A 172 13.71 -17.51 23.73
N ARG A 173 14.94 -17.56 23.22
CA ARG A 173 15.23 -17.28 21.81
C ARG A 173 14.41 -18.17 20.87
N SER A 174 14.30 -19.46 21.17
CA SER A 174 13.58 -20.43 20.33
C SER A 174 12.09 -20.12 20.26
N GLU A 175 11.47 -19.68 21.36
CA GLU A 175 10.07 -19.26 21.40
C GLU A 175 9.84 -18.01 20.54
N ILE A 176 10.79 -17.06 20.53
CA ILE A 176 10.72 -15.87 19.67
C ILE A 176 10.86 -16.23 18.19
N GLU A 177 11.83 -17.07 17.84
CA GLU A 177 12.01 -17.54 16.46
C GLU A 177 10.75 -18.25 15.97
N ASN A 178 10.16 -19.11 16.80
CA ASN A 178 8.91 -19.80 16.47
C ASN A 178 7.73 -18.85 16.31
N ALA A 179 7.60 -17.84 17.17
CA ALA A 179 6.51 -16.86 17.07
C ALA A 179 6.64 -15.98 15.81
N LEU A 180 7.86 -15.54 15.46
CA LEU A 180 8.12 -14.83 14.21
C LEU A 180 7.88 -15.73 13.00
N GLN A 181 8.36 -16.98 13.05
CA GLN A 181 8.17 -17.97 11.99
C GLN A 181 6.68 -18.21 11.74
N GLN A 182 5.88 -18.38 12.79
CA GLN A 182 4.43 -18.56 12.67
C GLN A 182 3.79 -17.42 11.88
N VAL A 183 4.09 -16.17 12.21
CA VAL A 183 3.51 -15.00 11.53
C VAL A 183 3.98 -14.91 10.09
N VAL A 184 5.29 -14.96 9.87
CA VAL A 184 5.90 -14.80 8.53
C VAL A 184 5.42 -15.89 7.59
N TYR A 185 5.49 -17.16 7.98
CA TYR A 185 5.07 -18.24 7.09
C TYR A 185 3.58 -18.21 6.82
N SER A 186 2.74 -17.93 7.83
CA SER A 186 1.28 -17.90 7.66
C SER A 186 0.84 -16.81 6.66
N ILE A 187 1.44 -15.62 6.72
CA ILE A 187 1.10 -14.52 5.81
C ILE A 187 1.61 -14.77 4.38
N ASN A 188 2.71 -15.51 4.23
CA ASN A 188 3.19 -15.94 2.91
C ASN A 188 2.40 -17.12 2.32
N GLN A 189 1.54 -17.80 3.09
CA GLN A 189 0.69 -18.84 2.53
C GLN A 189 -0.44 -18.27 1.68
N PRO A 190 -0.86 -18.99 0.62
CA PRO A 190 -2.02 -18.61 -0.18
C PRO A 190 -3.28 -18.42 0.68
N ALA A 191 -3.96 -17.28 0.51
CA ALA A 191 -5.15 -16.95 1.29
C ALA A 191 -6.43 -17.08 0.47
N ALA A 192 -7.39 -17.84 1.00
CA ALA A 192 -8.68 -18.06 0.33
C ALA A 192 -9.41 -16.74 0.01
N ALA A 193 -9.41 -15.78 0.95
CA ALA A 193 -10.11 -14.51 0.81
C ALA A 193 -9.52 -13.53 -0.23
N ARG A 194 -8.39 -13.89 -0.86
CA ARG A 194 -7.71 -13.08 -1.88
C ARG A 194 -7.50 -13.82 -3.20
N GLY A 195 -8.43 -14.72 -3.56
CA GLY A 195 -8.30 -15.48 -4.80
C GLY A 195 -7.04 -16.36 -4.81
N TYR A 196 -6.66 -16.88 -3.63
CA TYR A 196 -5.47 -17.69 -3.40
C TYR A 196 -4.14 -16.91 -3.46
N GLN A 197 -4.18 -15.58 -3.30
CA GLN A 197 -2.98 -14.74 -3.18
C GLN A 197 -2.56 -14.58 -1.71
N SER A 198 -1.26 -14.55 -1.46
CA SER A 198 -0.71 -14.13 -0.16
C SER A 198 -0.96 -12.63 0.07
N VAL A 199 -1.01 -12.20 1.33
CA VAL A 199 -1.26 -10.78 1.63
C VAL A 199 0.00 -9.97 1.38
N PHE A 200 -0.13 -8.88 0.61
CA PHE A 200 0.94 -7.90 0.47
C PHE A 200 1.08 -7.13 1.79
N TRP A 201 2.00 -7.61 2.64
CA TRP A 201 2.19 -7.12 4.00
C TRP A 201 3.53 -6.38 4.16
N ASN A 202 3.49 -5.19 4.75
CA ASN A 202 4.65 -4.35 5.00
C ASN A 202 4.86 -4.10 6.49
N ILE A 203 6.13 -4.05 6.91
CA ILE A 203 6.53 -3.60 8.25
C ILE A 203 7.64 -2.56 8.17
N SER A 204 7.83 -1.82 9.27
CA SER A 204 8.90 -0.85 9.40
C SER A 204 9.85 -1.20 10.55
N LEU A 205 11.12 -0.88 10.35
CA LEU A 205 12.16 -0.83 11.37
C LEU A 205 12.62 0.62 11.47
N TYR A 206 12.95 1.08 12.66
CA TYR A 206 13.26 2.47 12.91
C TYR A 206 14.65 2.64 13.48
N ASP A 207 15.34 3.70 13.09
CA ASP A 207 16.43 4.24 13.88
C ASP A 207 15.89 4.84 15.20
N ARG A 208 16.80 5.21 16.10
CA ARG A 208 16.39 5.76 17.40
C ARG A 208 15.52 7.01 17.26
N TYR A 209 15.87 7.91 16.34
CA TYR A 209 15.26 9.23 16.26
C TYR A 209 13.86 9.17 15.63
N TYR A 210 13.66 8.34 14.61
CA TYR A 210 12.35 8.00 14.07
C TYR A 210 11.50 7.32 15.13
N PHE A 211 12.07 6.36 15.86
CA PHE A 211 11.35 5.68 16.92
C PHE A 211 10.87 6.66 17.99
N ASP A 212 11.75 7.54 18.47
CA ASP A 212 11.42 8.54 19.48
C ASP A 212 10.34 9.51 18.96
N ALA A 213 10.40 9.92 17.68
CA ALA A 213 9.39 10.79 17.09
C ALA A 213 8.01 10.11 16.92
N MET A 214 8.00 8.82 16.59
CA MET A 214 6.77 8.05 16.34
C MET A 214 6.14 7.48 17.61
N PHE A 215 6.95 7.07 18.58
CA PHE A 215 6.52 6.29 19.75
C PHE A 215 6.86 6.95 21.09
N GLY A 216 7.48 8.14 21.12
CA GLY A 216 7.90 8.80 22.37
C GLY A 216 6.75 9.08 23.35
N ASP A 217 5.58 9.40 22.82
CA ASP A 217 4.35 9.65 23.58
C ASP A 217 3.35 8.46 23.55
N PHE A 218 3.69 7.38 22.84
CA PHE A 218 2.86 6.20 22.78
C PHE A 218 2.86 5.45 24.12
N VAL A 219 1.70 4.94 24.52
CA VAL A 219 1.53 4.03 25.65
C VAL A 219 0.66 2.84 25.25
N PHE A 220 1.00 1.67 25.76
CA PHE A 220 0.16 0.47 25.65
C PHE A 220 -1.13 0.64 26.50
N PRO A 221 -2.14 -0.24 26.32
CA PRO A 221 -3.38 -0.16 27.10
C PRO A 221 -3.21 -0.23 28.62
N ASP A 222 -2.07 -0.75 29.10
CA ASP A 222 -1.68 -0.79 30.51
C ASP A 222 -0.86 0.44 30.97
N PHE A 223 -0.78 1.48 30.14
CA PHE A 223 -0.02 2.72 30.34
C PHE A 223 1.51 2.55 30.38
N THR A 224 2.04 1.37 30.07
CA THR A 224 3.49 1.21 29.90
C THR A 224 3.97 1.81 28.58
N LYS A 225 5.24 2.24 28.55
CA LYS A 225 5.87 2.77 27.34
C LYS A 225 6.71 1.70 26.62
N PRO A 226 6.88 1.80 25.29
CA PRO A 226 7.87 1.04 24.56
C PRO A 226 9.29 1.27 25.11
N VAL A 227 10.12 0.23 25.08
CA VAL A 227 11.51 0.29 25.56
C VAL A 227 12.46 0.22 24.37
N TRP A 228 12.97 1.38 23.91
CA TRP A 228 13.84 1.47 22.73
C TRP A 228 14.97 0.45 22.73
N ALA A 229 15.66 0.28 23.86
CA ALA A 229 16.78 -0.66 23.95
C ALA A 229 16.37 -2.11 23.67
N SER A 230 15.14 -2.50 24.01
CA SER A 230 14.60 -3.83 23.74
C SER A 230 14.13 -3.95 22.28
N VAL A 231 13.35 -2.98 21.81
CA VAL A 231 12.89 -2.90 20.41
C VAL A 231 14.07 -2.91 19.44
N SER A 232 15.11 -2.11 19.69
CA SER A 232 16.32 -2.05 18.86
C SER A 232 17.01 -3.41 18.77
N ARG A 233 17.13 -4.15 19.88
CA ARG A 233 17.66 -5.52 19.86
C ARG A 233 16.78 -6.45 19.04
N LEU A 234 15.46 -6.36 19.17
CA LEU A 234 14.52 -7.17 18.39
C LEU A 234 14.57 -6.84 16.89
N GLN A 235 14.69 -5.58 16.50
CA GLN A 235 14.82 -5.18 15.09
C GLN A 235 16.10 -5.77 14.46
N LYS A 236 17.23 -5.68 15.18
CA LYS A 236 18.51 -6.28 14.74
C LYS A 236 18.41 -7.81 14.65
N PHE A 237 17.80 -8.43 15.66
CA PHE A 237 17.54 -9.87 15.67
C PHE A 237 16.66 -10.29 14.49
N PHE A 238 15.56 -9.57 14.23
CA PHE A 238 14.63 -9.85 13.14
C PHE A 238 15.30 -9.73 11.76
N LEU A 239 16.10 -8.69 11.52
CA LEU A 239 16.84 -8.52 10.26
C LEU A 239 17.72 -9.73 9.97
N ASN A 240 18.53 -10.13 10.97
CA ASN A 240 19.45 -11.25 10.85
C ASN A 240 18.68 -12.58 10.67
N TRP A 241 17.71 -12.84 11.55
CA TRP A 241 16.90 -14.06 11.49
C TRP A 241 16.16 -14.19 10.17
N PHE A 242 15.50 -13.11 9.70
CA PHE A 242 14.67 -13.16 8.50
C PHE A 242 15.51 -13.34 7.23
N ASN A 243 16.72 -12.76 7.18
CA ASN A 243 17.67 -13.03 6.10
C ASN A 243 18.01 -14.53 6.02
N GLN A 244 18.28 -15.16 7.17
CA GLN A 244 18.57 -16.59 7.20
C GLN A 244 17.34 -17.45 6.89
N GLU A 245 16.15 -17.01 7.30
CA GLU A 245 14.91 -17.72 7.03
C GLU A 245 14.57 -17.72 5.53
N ARG A 246 14.87 -16.64 4.81
CA ARG A 246 14.74 -16.53 3.34
C ARG A 246 15.65 -17.49 2.56
N ASN A 247 16.70 -18.02 3.19
CA ASN A 247 17.52 -19.08 2.60
C ASN A 247 16.87 -20.47 2.70
N LYS A 248 15.81 -20.62 3.52
CA LYS A 248 15.08 -21.88 3.71
C LYS A 248 13.84 -21.97 2.82
N ALA A 249 13.19 -20.83 2.56
CA ALA A 249 11.98 -20.73 1.76
C ALA A 249 11.88 -19.37 1.07
N VAL A 250 11.15 -19.30 -0.05
CA VAL A 250 10.84 -18.04 -0.74
C VAL A 250 9.81 -17.26 0.09
N LEU A 251 10.30 -16.33 0.92
CA LEU A 251 9.49 -15.49 1.80
C LEU A 251 9.53 -14.05 1.29
N THR A 252 8.53 -13.69 0.48
CA THR A 252 8.36 -12.34 -0.06
C THR A 252 7.93 -11.35 1.01
N PHE A 253 7.02 -11.78 1.91
CA PHE A 253 6.46 -10.94 2.96
C PHE A 253 7.05 -11.23 4.35
N PRO A 254 7.11 -10.25 5.26
CA PRO A 254 6.80 -8.86 5.00
C PRO A 254 7.83 -8.20 4.09
N VAL A 255 7.38 -7.22 3.31
CA VAL A 255 8.30 -6.23 2.75
C VAL A 255 8.77 -5.35 3.91
N VAL A 256 10.07 -5.27 4.10
CA VAL A 256 10.69 -4.55 5.21
C VAL A 256 11.18 -3.20 4.73
N THR A 257 10.86 -2.14 5.47
CA THR A 257 11.43 -0.80 5.27
C THR A 257 12.13 -0.33 6.53
N ALA A 258 13.43 -0.03 6.44
CA ALA A 258 14.21 0.56 7.50
C ALA A 258 14.22 2.09 7.34
N ALA A 259 13.62 2.81 8.27
CA ALA A 259 13.49 4.27 8.27
C ALA A 259 14.57 4.93 9.13
N MET A 260 15.30 5.89 8.56
CA MET A 260 16.41 6.61 9.17
C MET A 260 16.27 8.13 9.03
N LEU A 261 16.33 8.86 10.14
CA LEU A 261 16.29 10.31 10.09
C LEU A 261 17.64 10.82 9.62
N THR A 262 17.63 11.74 8.67
CA THR A 262 18.82 12.41 8.18
C THR A 262 18.88 13.84 8.69
N ASP A 263 20.09 14.33 8.88
CA ASP A 263 20.38 15.72 9.19
C ASP A 263 21.59 16.14 8.37
N HIS A 264 21.47 17.24 7.64
CA HIS A 264 22.49 17.75 6.72
C HIS A 264 23.08 16.67 5.77
N GLY A 265 22.21 15.80 5.24
CA GLY A 265 22.59 14.73 4.29
C GLY A 265 23.27 13.51 4.92
N LYS A 266 23.27 13.38 6.25
CA LYS A 266 23.83 12.22 6.97
C LYS A 266 22.77 11.58 7.87
N CYS A 267 22.83 10.26 8.06
CA CYS A 267 21.98 9.58 9.05
C CYS A 267 22.31 10.07 10.46
N LYS A 268 21.30 10.38 11.28
CA LYS A 268 21.48 10.79 12.68
C LYS A 268 21.93 9.63 13.56
N ASP A 269 21.44 8.43 13.27
CA ASP A 269 21.82 7.19 13.94
C ASP A 269 22.85 6.42 13.09
N GLY A 270 24.13 6.71 13.34
CA GLY A 270 25.23 6.06 12.64
C GLY A 270 25.32 4.55 12.92
N GLU A 271 25.00 4.12 14.15
CA GLU A 271 25.04 2.70 14.52
C GLU A 271 23.99 1.89 13.76
N PHE A 272 22.77 2.43 13.65
CA PHE A 272 21.74 1.80 12.86
C PHE A 272 22.09 1.79 11.36
N ALA A 273 22.62 2.90 10.83
CA ALA A 273 23.08 2.96 9.44
C ALA A 273 24.17 1.92 9.12
N ASP A 274 25.17 1.77 10.00
CA ASP A 274 26.23 0.77 9.87
C ASP A 274 25.68 -0.65 9.94
N THR A 275 24.69 -0.89 10.81
CA THR A 275 23.98 -2.17 10.90
C THR A 275 23.28 -2.50 9.58
N LEU A 276 22.54 -1.55 8.99
CA LEU A 276 21.87 -1.77 7.72
C LEU A 276 22.86 -1.99 6.57
N ALA A 277 23.96 -1.23 6.54
CA ALA A 277 25.02 -1.41 5.55
C ALA A 277 25.63 -2.82 5.65
N HIS A 278 25.87 -3.31 6.87
CA HIS A 278 26.32 -4.67 7.10
C HIS A 278 25.30 -5.70 6.61
N GLU A 279 24.02 -5.57 6.98
CA GLU A 279 22.96 -6.50 6.55
C GLU A 279 22.82 -6.55 5.02
N LEU A 280 22.89 -5.41 4.33
CA LEU A 280 22.91 -5.36 2.86
C LEU A 280 24.16 -6.07 2.30
N SER A 281 25.32 -5.92 2.93
CA SER A 281 26.57 -6.56 2.49
C SER A 281 26.55 -8.09 2.58
N VAL A 282 25.71 -8.65 3.46
CA VAL A 282 25.50 -10.11 3.60
C VAL A 282 24.27 -10.62 2.84
N GLY A 283 23.78 -9.84 1.87
CA GLY A 283 22.71 -10.25 0.96
C GLY A 283 21.28 -10.10 1.49
N ASN A 284 21.09 -9.40 2.61
CA ASN A 284 19.74 -9.11 3.10
C ASN A 284 19.02 -8.13 2.16
N SER A 285 17.69 -8.24 2.11
CA SER A 285 16.83 -7.43 1.24
C SER A 285 15.76 -6.70 2.03
N PHE A 286 15.83 -5.37 1.98
CA PHE A 286 14.87 -4.45 2.57
C PHE A 286 15.01 -3.07 1.90
N PHE A 287 13.99 -2.24 2.03
CA PHE A 287 14.04 -0.85 1.57
C PHE A 287 14.67 0.05 2.64
N VAL A 288 15.47 1.02 2.19
CA VAL A 288 15.99 2.08 3.05
C VAL A 288 15.17 3.34 2.78
N TYR A 289 14.57 3.87 3.84
CA TYR A 289 13.86 5.13 3.81
C TYR A 289 14.63 6.19 4.59
N GLN A 290 14.99 7.28 3.92
CA GLN A 290 15.68 8.40 4.55
C GLN A 290 14.82 9.65 4.45
N SER A 291 14.66 10.38 5.55
CA SER A 291 14.10 11.72 5.51
C SER A 291 14.70 12.61 6.56
N ASP A 292 14.69 13.90 6.26
CA ASP A 292 14.98 15.01 7.16
C ASP A 292 13.82 15.36 8.11
N ASN A 293 12.68 14.68 8.00
CA ASN A 293 11.47 14.93 8.79
C ASN A 293 10.81 13.61 9.23
N PRO A 294 10.52 13.42 10.54
CA PRO A 294 9.83 12.24 11.06
C PRO A 294 8.39 12.06 10.55
N ASP A 295 7.72 13.12 10.10
CA ASP A 295 6.32 13.10 9.65
C ASP A 295 6.12 12.39 8.30
N SER A 296 7.22 11.96 7.68
CA SER A 296 7.19 11.24 6.43
C SER A 296 7.51 9.76 6.66
N LEU A 297 6.57 8.90 6.30
CA LEU A 297 6.76 7.45 6.29
C LEU A 297 6.38 6.90 4.91
N ALA A 298 7.09 5.84 4.53
CA ALA A 298 6.69 5.01 3.41
C ALA A 298 5.40 4.27 3.79
N SER A 299 4.27 4.67 3.21
CA SER A 299 2.95 4.16 3.62
C SER A 299 2.62 2.80 3.02
N CYS A 300 3.18 2.48 1.84
CA CYS A 300 3.18 1.20 1.15
C CYS A 300 4.17 1.28 -0.05
N CYS A 301 5.00 0.25 -0.26
CA CYS A 301 5.95 0.04 -1.38
C CYS A 301 6.94 1.18 -1.71
N ARG A 302 6.47 2.37 -2.08
CA ARG A 302 7.28 3.57 -2.39
C ARG A 302 6.56 4.91 -2.08
N LEU A 303 5.32 4.90 -1.60
CA LEU A 303 4.53 6.11 -1.34
C LEU A 303 5.15 6.95 -0.20
N ARG A 304 5.73 8.10 -0.56
CA ARG A 304 6.16 9.13 0.38
C ARG A 304 5.01 10.10 0.62
N ASN A 305 4.46 10.07 1.82
CA ASN A 305 3.44 11.02 2.24
C ASN A 305 4.09 12.10 3.11
N GLN A 306 3.91 13.37 2.72
CA GLN A 306 4.15 14.49 3.63
C GLN A 306 2.86 14.74 4.40
N ILE A 307 2.89 14.48 5.71
CA ILE A 307 1.78 14.85 6.60
C ILE A 307 2.03 16.30 7.03
N GLU A 308 1.31 17.25 6.45
CA GLU A 308 1.42 18.68 6.82
C GLU A 308 0.79 19.02 8.18
N ASP A 309 0.06 18.06 8.77
CA ASP A 309 -0.58 18.25 10.06
C ASP A 309 0.43 18.15 11.21
N ARG A 310 0.91 19.32 11.66
CA ARG A 310 1.49 19.52 13.00
C ARG A 310 0.52 19.19 14.13
N THR A 311 -0.72 18.81 13.82
CA THR A 311 -1.63 18.19 14.78
C THR A 311 -1.22 16.74 14.98
N PHE A 312 -0.25 16.56 15.88
CA PHE A 312 -0.17 15.37 16.72
C PHE A 312 -1.60 14.98 17.09
N SER A 313 -2.05 13.83 16.58
CA SER A 313 -3.39 13.31 16.81
C SER A 313 -3.66 13.37 18.31
N TYR A 314 -4.58 14.24 18.70
CA TYR A 314 -5.00 14.40 20.08
C TYR A 314 -5.25 13.00 20.67
N SER A 315 -4.56 12.76 21.78
CA SER A 315 -4.80 11.72 22.80
C SER A 315 -3.88 10.50 22.88
N LEU A 316 -3.16 10.02 21.84
CA LEU A 316 -2.44 8.72 21.96
C LEU A 316 -1.13 8.53 21.14
N GLY A 317 -0.55 9.58 20.54
CA GLY A 317 0.82 9.50 19.96
C GLY A 317 1.00 8.77 18.61
N ALA A 318 -0.03 8.12 18.05
CA ALA A 318 0.07 7.32 16.81
C ALA A 318 -0.20 8.10 15.49
N GLY A 319 -0.03 9.43 15.48
CA GLY A 319 -0.49 10.32 14.41
C GLY A 319 0.05 10.00 13.00
N GLY A 320 1.33 9.63 12.89
CA GLY A 320 1.99 9.33 11.63
C GLY A 320 1.86 7.88 11.14
N VAL A 321 1.26 6.98 11.94
CA VAL A 321 1.21 5.53 11.68
C VAL A 321 0.14 5.17 10.65
N ALA A 322 -1.02 5.82 10.73
CA ALA A 322 -2.20 5.49 9.94
C ALA A 322 -2.31 6.40 8.71
N THR A 323 -2.21 5.83 7.51
CA THR A 323 -2.19 6.56 6.24
C THR A 323 -2.40 5.60 5.06
N GLY A 324 -2.39 6.06 3.82
CA GLY A 324 -2.52 5.21 2.64
C GLY A 324 -3.01 5.99 1.43
N SER A 325 -3.59 5.28 0.46
CA SER A 325 -4.23 5.91 -0.69
C SER A 325 -5.57 5.23 -0.95
N ILE A 326 -6.59 6.05 -1.23
CA ILE A 326 -7.92 5.57 -1.58
C ILE A 326 -7.94 5.10 -3.03
N ASN A 327 -7.24 5.81 -3.91
CA ASN A 327 -7.25 5.56 -5.35
C ASN A 327 -5.99 6.13 -6.02
N VAL A 328 -5.50 5.44 -7.04
CA VAL A 328 -4.40 5.88 -7.90
C VAL A 328 -4.88 5.96 -9.34
N ILE A 329 -4.67 7.11 -10.00
CA ILE A 329 -4.86 7.27 -11.44
C ILE A 329 -3.54 7.74 -12.03
N THR A 330 -2.95 6.95 -12.93
CA THR A 330 -1.68 7.28 -13.58
C THR A 330 -1.90 7.99 -14.90
N ILE A 331 -1.15 9.06 -15.12
CA ILE A 331 -1.03 9.74 -16.41
C ILE A 331 0.04 9.03 -17.26
N ASN A 332 -0.28 8.72 -18.52
CA ASN A 332 0.73 8.31 -19.50
C ASN A 332 1.49 9.56 -19.98
N MET A 333 2.61 9.88 -19.31
CA MET A 333 3.36 11.11 -19.58
C MET A 333 3.94 11.17 -20.99
N ASN A 334 4.41 10.02 -21.50
CA ASN A 334 4.96 9.95 -22.85
C ASN A 334 3.93 10.39 -23.89
N ARG A 335 2.74 9.79 -23.81
CA ARG A 335 1.64 10.13 -24.71
C ARG A 335 1.14 11.56 -24.51
N LEU A 336 1.01 12.02 -23.26
CA LEU A 336 0.61 13.40 -22.98
C LEU A 336 1.53 14.41 -23.67
N VAL A 337 2.84 14.18 -23.60
CA VAL A 337 3.84 15.07 -24.20
C VAL A 337 3.82 14.99 -25.72
N GLN A 338 3.75 13.80 -26.31
CA GLN A 338 3.69 13.64 -27.77
C GLN A 338 2.40 14.23 -28.38
N ASP A 339 1.28 14.13 -27.67
CA ASP A 339 0.01 14.73 -28.09
C ASP A 339 -0.03 16.26 -27.91
N GLY A 340 0.96 16.84 -27.22
CA GLY A 340 0.98 18.28 -26.90
C GLY A 340 -0.16 18.71 -25.97
N ARG A 341 -0.65 17.82 -25.11
CA ARG A 341 -1.76 18.10 -24.18
C ARG A 341 -1.30 18.93 -22.98
N ASP A 342 -2.20 19.76 -22.47
CA ASP A 342 -1.93 20.57 -21.28
C ASP A 342 -1.97 19.72 -20.00
N LEU A 343 -0.82 19.54 -19.37
CA LEU A 343 -0.68 18.78 -18.14
C LEU A 343 -1.56 19.32 -17.01
N ALA A 344 -1.71 20.64 -16.87
CA ALA A 344 -2.50 21.22 -15.80
C ALA A 344 -3.99 20.88 -15.96
N ALA A 345 -4.50 20.96 -17.20
CA ALA A 345 -5.88 20.58 -17.53
C ALA A 345 -6.14 19.09 -17.27
N GLU A 346 -5.21 18.20 -17.66
CA GLU A 346 -5.38 16.76 -17.46
C GLU A 346 -5.32 16.37 -15.97
N VAL A 347 -4.45 17.02 -15.20
CA VAL A 347 -4.37 16.84 -13.74
C VAL A 347 -5.66 17.28 -13.06
N ASP A 348 -6.25 18.43 -13.44
CA ASP A 348 -7.49 18.91 -12.85
C ASP A 348 -8.70 18.00 -13.16
N LYS A 349 -8.73 17.36 -14.33
CA LYS A 349 -9.72 16.30 -14.62
C LYS A 349 -9.54 15.10 -13.66
N ILE A 350 -8.30 14.63 -13.48
CA ILE A 350 -8.00 13.52 -12.57
C ILE A 350 -8.39 13.84 -11.13
N HIS A 351 -8.11 15.05 -10.64
CA HIS A 351 -8.55 15.47 -9.30
C HIS A 351 -10.06 15.31 -9.12
N ARG A 352 -10.84 15.70 -10.13
CA ARG A 352 -12.31 15.58 -10.12
C ARG A 352 -12.75 14.11 -10.16
N TYR A 353 -12.11 13.26 -10.97
CA TYR A 353 -12.40 11.82 -11.00
C TYR A 353 -12.15 11.16 -9.64
N GLN A 354 -10.99 11.46 -9.05
CA GLN A 354 -10.60 10.91 -7.75
C GLN A 354 -11.47 11.44 -6.61
N TYR A 355 -11.89 12.70 -6.66
CA TYR A 355 -12.83 13.26 -5.70
C TYR A 355 -14.20 12.56 -5.77
N ALA A 356 -14.69 12.25 -6.98
CA ALA A 356 -15.89 11.43 -7.13
C ALA A 356 -15.72 10.04 -6.51
N TYR A 357 -14.58 9.38 -6.72
CA TYR A 357 -14.28 8.10 -6.05
C TYR A 357 -14.23 8.23 -4.52
N ARG A 358 -13.63 9.30 -3.99
CA ARG A 358 -13.64 9.62 -2.54
C ARG A 358 -15.07 9.71 -2.00
N LYS A 359 -16.00 10.36 -2.73
CA LYS A 359 -17.41 10.47 -2.34
C LYS A 359 -18.15 9.14 -2.36
N LEU A 360 -17.85 8.24 -3.31
CA LEU A 360 -18.36 6.87 -3.27
C LEU A 360 -17.91 6.12 -2.01
N MET A 361 -16.64 6.28 -1.60
CA MET A 361 -16.15 5.66 -0.37
C MET A 361 -16.82 6.24 0.89
N GLU A 362 -17.15 7.54 0.92
CA GLU A 362 -17.94 8.14 2.01
C GLU A 362 -19.34 7.53 2.09
N GLU A 363 -19.99 7.31 0.95
CA GLU A 363 -21.31 6.66 0.88
C GLU A 363 -21.23 5.21 1.38
N TYR A 364 -20.18 4.47 1.01
CA TYR A 364 -19.95 3.13 1.52
C TYR A 364 -19.70 3.11 3.02
N GLN A 365 -18.94 4.07 3.55
CA GLN A 365 -18.73 4.19 4.99
C GLN A 365 -20.04 4.51 5.70
N ALA A 366 -20.81 5.49 5.21
CA ALA A 366 -22.11 5.85 5.79
C ALA A 366 -23.12 4.70 5.77
N ALA A 367 -22.99 3.78 4.80
CA ALA A 367 -23.79 2.56 4.71
C ALA A 367 -23.25 1.38 5.55
N GLY A 368 -22.13 1.55 6.27
CA GLY A 368 -21.55 0.51 7.13
C GLY A 368 -20.78 -0.58 6.37
N LEU A 369 -20.32 -0.32 5.15
CA LEU A 369 -19.57 -1.28 4.32
C LEU A 369 -18.06 -1.26 4.57
N LEU A 370 -17.56 -0.33 5.39
CA LEU A 370 -16.14 -0.07 5.58
C LEU A 370 -15.71 -0.26 7.06
N PRO A 371 -15.87 -1.46 7.66
CA PRO A 371 -15.69 -1.66 9.10
C PRO A 371 -14.26 -1.43 9.60
N VAL A 372 -13.22 -1.52 8.75
CA VAL A 372 -11.84 -1.13 9.15
C VAL A 372 -11.77 0.36 9.50
N TYR A 373 -12.55 1.20 8.81
CA TYR A 373 -12.64 2.62 9.08
C TYR A 373 -13.48 2.89 10.34
N ASP A 374 -14.64 2.25 10.44
CA ASP A 374 -15.57 2.43 11.56
C ASP A 374 -14.99 1.93 12.89
N ALA A 375 -14.12 0.91 12.84
CA ALA A 375 -13.38 0.40 13.98
C ALA A 375 -12.18 1.29 14.40
N GLY A 376 -11.86 2.33 13.63
CA GLY A 376 -10.82 3.30 13.97
C GLY A 376 -9.39 2.89 13.64
N PHE A 377 -9.18 1.89 12.78
CA PHE A 377 -7.84 1.50 12.32
C PHE A 377 -7.23 2.52 11.34
N ILE A 378 -8.07 3.25 10.63
CA ILE A 378 -7.73 4.32 9.68
C ILE A 378 -8.93 5.26 9.52
N SER A 379 -8.72 6.50 9.09
CA SER A 379 -9.78 7.38 8.61
C SER A 379 -9.55 7.72 7.14
N LEU A 380 -10.63 7.96 6.39
CA LEU A 380 -10.52 8.34 4.98
C LEU A 380 -9.71 9.66 4.80
N ASP A 381 -9.77 10.57 5.78
CA ASP A 381 -9.02 11.85 5.74
C ASP A 381 -7.51 11.69 5.92
N LYS A 382 -7.06 10.51 6.38
CA LYS A 382 -5.64 10.17 6.47
C LYS A 382 -5.11 9.52 5.20
N GLN A 383 -5.96 9.24 4.21
CA GLN A 383 -5.54 8.65 2.95
C GLN A 383 -5.54 9.68 1.82
N PHE A 384 -4.61 9.49 0.89
CA PHE A 384 -4.44 10.36 -0.27
C PHE A 384 -5.27 9.88 -1.46
N LEU A 385 -5.50 10.82 -2.39
CA LEU A 385 -5.87 10.57 -3.77
C LEU A 385 -4.62 10.79 -4.62
N THR A 386 -4.15 9.74 -5.29
CA THR A 386 -2.79 9.72 -5.84
C THR A 386 -2.78 9.91 -7.34
N ILE A 387 -2.04 10.90 -7.81
CA ILE A 387 -1.69 11.04 -9.22
C ILE A 387 -0.44 10.21 -9.48
N GLY A 388 -0.62 9.13 -10.23
CA GLY A 388 0.49 8.32 -10.67
C GLY A 388 1.17 8.92 -11.90
N ILE A 389 2.48 8.71 -12.00
CA ILE A 389 3.31 9.11 -13.14
C ILE A 389 3.99 7.87 -13.70
N ASN A 390 3.88 7.68 -15.01
CA ASN A 390 4.67 6.68 -15.75
C ASN A 390 5.04 7.24 -17.14
N GLY A 391 6.15 6.77 -17.71
CA GLY A 391 6.60 7.16 -19.04
C GLY A 391 7.33 8.51 -19.11
N MET A 392 7.88 9.01 -18.00
CA MET A 392 8.53 10.34 -17.96
C MET A 392 9.87 10.35 -18.73
N VAL A 393 10.60 9.25 -18.70
CA VAL A 393 11.87 9.08 -19.44
C VAL A 393 11.59 9.12 -20.93
N GLU A 394 10.66 8.28 -21.38
CA GLU A 394 10.25 8.16 -22.78
C GLU A 394 9.63 9.47 -23.29
N ALA A 395 8.91 10.19 -22.42
CA ALA A 395 8.42 11.53 -22.72
C ALA A 395 9.56 12.50 -23.05
N ALA A 396 10.65 12.48 -22.29
CA ALA A 396 11.82 13.33 -22.55
C ALA A 396 12.51 12.93 -23.86
N GLU A 397 12.72 11.63 -24.07
CA GLU A 397 13.35 11.10 -25.28
C GLU A 397 12.55 11.44 -26.54
N SER A 398 11.22 11.44 -26.46
CA SER A 398 10.34 11.86 -27.58
C SER A 398 10.57 13.32 -28.02
N GLN A 399 11.11 14.16 -27.13
CA GLN A 399 11.46 15.55 -27.40
C GLN A 399 12.93 15.73 -27.78
N GLY A 400 13.67 14.63 -27.97
CA GLY A 400 15.11 14.64 -28.26
C GLY A 400 16.00 14.87 -27.05
N ILE A 401 15.45 14.81 -25.82
CA ILE A 401 16.21 15.01 -24.59
C ILE A 401 16.76 13.66 -24.12
N GLN A 402 18.08 13.60 -23.90
CA GLN A 402 18.73 12.39 -23.41
C GLN A 402 18.38 12.14 -21.93
N ALA A 403 17.99 10.91 -21.60
CA ALA A 403 17.71 10.45 -20.24
C ALA A 403 19.00 10.26 -19.42
N ALA A 404 19.65 11.37 -19.10
CA ALA A 404 20.86 11.45 -18.28
C ALA A 404 20.73 12.61 -17.28
N TYR A 405 21.59 12.64 -16.27
CA TYR A 405 21.60 13.73 -15.28
C TYR A 405 22.22 15.01 -15.89
N THR A 406 21.50 15.62 -16.83
CA THR A 406 21.85 16.89 -17.50
C THR A 406 20.90 18.00 -17.03
N PRO A 407 21.32 19.28 -17.08
CA PRO A 407 20.44 20.39 -16.73
C PRO A 407 19.12 20.40 -17.51
N GLU A 408 19.16 20.03 -18.79
CA GLU A 408 17.97 19.97 -19.67
C GLU A 408 16.98 18.88 -19.22
N TYR A 409 17.46 17.66 -18.94
CA TYR A 409 16.60 16.57 -18.47
C TYR A 409 16.03 16.86 -17.07
N VAL A 410 16.86 17.44 -16.19
CA VAL A 410 16.41 17.86 -14.85
C VAL A 410 15.32 18.92 -14.94
N ASP A 411 15.49 19.94 -15.77
CA ASP A 411 14.48 20.98 -15.98
C ASP A 411 13.19 20.41 -16.61
N PHE A 412 13.33 19.50 -17.58
CA PHE A 412 12.19 18.81 -18.19
C PHE A 412 11.34 18.10 -17.13
N VAL A 413 11.94 17.30 -16.26
CA VAL A 413 11.23 16.56 -15.21
C VAL A 413 10.70 17.51 -14.14
N GLN A 414 11.51 18.44 -13.64
CA GLN A 414 11.14 19.35 -12.56
C GLN A 414 10.00 20.29 -12.93
N SER A 415 10.02 20.87 -14.13
CA SER A 415 8.96 21.78 -14.59
C SER A 415 7.58 21.11 -14.61
N ARG A 416 7.53 19.84 -15.04
CA ARG A 416 6.29 19.03 -15.09
C ARG A 416 5.84 18.59 -13.71
N LEU A 417 6.76 18.11 -12.87
CA LEU A 417 6.45 17.77 -11.48
C LEU A 417 5.95 18.97 -10.68
N LYS A 418 6.50 20.16 -10.94
CA LYS A 418 6.05 21.40 -10.31
C LYS A 418 4.60 21.74 -10.67
N ILE A 419 4.19 21.55 -11.93
CA ILE A 419 2.79 21.75 -12.33
C ILE A 419 1.86 20.84 -11.52
N ILE A 420 2.19 19.55 -11.41
CA ILE A 420 1.38 18.57 -10.67
C ILE A 420 1.35 18.92 -9.17
N PHE A 421 2.49 19.31 -8.60
CA PHE A 421 2.61 19.69 -7.20
C PHE A 421 1.75 20.90 -6.83
N GLU A 422 1.81 21.98 -7.61
CA GLU A 422 0.99 23.16 -7.37
C GLU A 422 -0.50 22.86 -7.58
N ALA A 423 -0.85 22.08 -8.61
CA ALA A 423 -2.22 21.65 -8.84
C ALA A 423 -2.77 20.81 -7.67
N ASN A 424 -1.98 19.87 -7.13
CA ASN A 424 -2.36 19.07 -5.96
C ASN A 424 -2.64 19.93 -4.73
N LYS A 425 -1.84 20.97 -4.48
CA LYS A 425 -2.06 21.90 -3.36
C LYS A 425 -3.37 22.66 -3.52
N VAL A 426 -3.61 23.22 -4.70
CA VAL A 426 -4.84 23.95 -5.02
C VAL A 426 -6.06 23.04 -4.87
N ALA A 427 -6.00 21.83 -5.43
CA ALA A 427 -7.10 20.86 -5.34
C ALA A 427 -7.34 20.38 -3.90
N SER A 428 -6.27 20.15 -3.13
CA SER A 428 -6.39 19.74 -1.72
C SER A 428 -7.13 20.79 -0.91
N ALA A 429 -6.75 22.07 -1.06
CA ALA A 429 -7.42 23.19 -0.40
C ALA A 429 -8.88 23.36 -0.88
N LYS A 430 -9.14 23.19 -2.18
CA LYS A 430 -10.48 23.32 -2.76
C LYS A 430 -11.46 22.25 -2.28
N TYR A 431 -11.01 21.00 -2.25
CA TYR A 431 -11.88 19.85 -1.99
C TYR A 431 -11.87 19.38 -0.53
N GLY A 432 -10.94 19.88 0.29
CA GLY A 432 -10.78 19.46 1.69
C GLY A 432 -10.29 18.01 1.83
N VAL A 433 -9.52 17.52 0.85
CA VAL A 433 -8.97 16.15 0.82
C VAL A 433 -7.48 16.22 0.49
N LYS A 434 -6.75 15.11 0.68
CA LYS A 434 -5.30 15.07 0.43
C LYS A 434 -5.00 14.51 -0.96
N PHE A 435 -4.24 15.24 -1.77
CA PHE A 435 -3.68 14.74 -3.03
C PHE A 435 -2.17 14.56 -2.92
N ASN A 436 -1.63 13.50 -3.52
CA ASN A 436 -0.19 13.30 -3.66
C ASN A 436 0.18 12.82 -5.07
N THR A 437 1.48 12.65 -5.30
CA THR A 437 2.02 12.18 -6.57
C THR A 437 2.97 11.02 -6.34
N GLU A 438 2.89 10.00 -7.18
CA GLU A 438 3.77 8.83 -7.11
C GLU A 438 4.33 8.48 -8.50
N PHE A 439 5.64 8.22 -8.58
CA PHE A 439 6.18 7.43 -9.69
C PHE A 439 5.82 5.97 -9.45
N VAL A 440 4.74 5.53 -10.08
CA VAL A 440 4.14 4.22 -9.78
C VAL A 440 5.09 3.09 -10.21
N PRO A 441 5.10 1.94 -9.50
CA PRO A 441 5.93 0.79 -9.88
C PRO A 441 5.68 0.30 -11.31
N ALA A 442 4.43 0.42 -11.78
CA ALA A 442 4.03 0.13 -13.15
C ALA A 442 4.39 -1.28 -13.67
N GLU A 443 4.35 -2.31 -12.80
CA GLU A 443 4.74 -3.69 -13.16
C GLU A 443 4.07 -4.17 -14.45
N ASN A 444 2.74 -4.07 -14.52
CA ASN A 444 1.98 -4.37 -15.73
C ASN A 444 1.76 -3.13 -16.62
N LEU A 445 1.69 -1.94 -16.01
CA LEU A 445 1.37 -0.70 -16.73
C LEU A 445 2.49 -0.23 -17.67
N GLY A 446 3.75 -0.44 -17.32
CA GLY A 446 4.89 -0.05 -18.17
C GLY A 446 4.82 -0.70 -19.55
N VAL A 447 4.58 -2.01 -19.58
CA VAL A 447 4.42 -2.77 -20.83
C VAL A 447 3.16 -2.35 -21.59
N LYS A 448 2.06 -2.05 -20.89
CA LYS A 448 0.82 -1.54 -21.51
C LYS A 448 1.06 -0.18 -22.16
N ASN A 449 1.65 0.78 -21.44
CA ASN A 449 1.97 2.11 -21.94
C ASN A 449 2.93 2.11 -23.13
N ALA A 450 3.83 1.13 -23.24
CA ALA A 450 4.71 1.01 -24.41
C ALA A 450 3.98 0.47 -25.65
N LYS A 451 2.89 -0.29 -25.46
CA LYS A 451 2.05 -0.81 -26.56
C LYS A 451 1.01 0.21 -27.04
N TRP A 452 0.56 1.08 -26.13
CA TRP A 452 -0.42 2.13 -26.36
C TRP A 452 0.23 3.42 -26.85
#